data_AF-A0A432R298-F1
#
_entry.id   AF-A0A432R298-F1
#
_cell.length_a   1.000
_cell.length_b   1.000
_cell.length_c   1.000
_cell.angle_alpha   90.00
_cell.angle_beta   90.00
_cell.angle_gamma   90.00
#
_symmetry.space_group_name_H-M   'P 1'
#
loop_
_entity.id
_entity.type
_entity.pdbx_description
1 polymer ?
#
loop_
_entity_poly.entity_id
_entity_poly.type
_entity_poly.pdbx_seq_one_letter_code
_entity_poly.pdbx_strand_id
1 'polypeptide(L)'
;MNFSLLKAKKAQEELKKRLNLKPLEREVKLVAGCDLTFLDPYKTPTLGIGAFVVLTFPDLKIVEVEWELLEVKIPYFPGFLAF
;
A
#
# COMPACT_ATOMS: atom_id res chain seq x y z
N MET A 1 0.41 17.67 -12.41
CA MET A 1 -0.07 16.39 -12.98
C MET A 1 -1.57 16.34 -12.77
N ASN A 2 -2.39 16.08 -13.79
CA ASN A 2 -3.85 16.01 -13.61
C ASN A 2 -4.26 14.55 -13.36
N PHE A 3 -4.40 14.18 -12.09
CA PHE A 3 -4.93 12.86 -11.73
C PHE A 3 -6.41 12.77 -12.11
N SER A 4 -6.82 11.66 -12.73
CA SER A 4 -8.19 11.47 -13.23
C SER A 4 -8.87 10.34 -12.49
N LEU A 5 -9.82 10.68 -11.62
CA LEU A 5 -10.64 9.70 -10.89
C LEU A 5 -11.40 8.76 -11.83
N LEU A 6 -11.83 9.25 -12.99
CA LEU A 6 -12.48 8.41 -14.00
C LEU A 6 -11.52 7.35 -14.56
N LYS A 7 -10.26 7.71 -14.83
CA LYS A 7 -9.24 6.74 -15.29
C LYS A 7 -8.85 5.77 -14.18
N ALA A 8 -8.67 6.26 -12.96
CA ALA A 8 -8.36 5.44 -11.79
C ALA A 8 -9.46 4.41 -11.52
N LYS A 9 -10.73 4.83 -11.58
CA LYS A 9 -11.89 3.92 -11.45
C LYS A 9 -11.89 2.86 -12.53
N LYS A 10 -11.65 3.24 -13.80
CA LYS A 10 -11.53 2.26 -14.90
C LYS A 10 -10.42 1.24 -14.64
N ALA A 11 -9.25 1.69 -14.15
CA ALA A 11 -8.17 0.78 -13.78
C ALA A 11 -8.57 -0.17 -12.65
N GLN A 12 -9.26 0.31 -11.62
CA GLN A 12 -9.79 -0.54 -10.55
C GLN A 12 -10.77 -1.60 -11.08
N GLU A 13 -11.71 -1.23 -11.95
CA GLU A 13 -12.67 -2.18 -12.55
C GLU A 13 -11.97 -3.24 -13.41
N GLU A 14 -10.92 -2.89 -14.15
CA GLU A 14 -10.14 -3.85 -14.93
C GLU A 14 -9.29 -4.78 -14.06
N LEU A 15 -8.68 -4.25 -12.99
CA LEU A 15 -7.86 -5.04 -12.06
C LEU A 15 -8.72 -5.96 -11.20
N LYS A 16 -9.93 -5.54 -10.82
CA LYS A 16 -10.88 -6.35 -10.04
C LYS A 16 -11.21 -7.68 -10.73
N LYS A 17 -11.29 -7.69 -12.05
CA LYS A 17 -11.54 -8.92 -12.86
C LYS A 17 -10.41 -9.96 -12.73
N ARG A 18 -9.23 -9.55 -12.25
CA ARG A 18 -8.05 -10.41 -12.08
C ARG A 18 -7.89 -10.95 -10.65
N LEU A 19 -8.82 -10.63 -9.75
CA LEU A 19 -8.78 -11.15 -8.38
C LEU A 19 -9.01 -12.66 -8.39
N ASN A 20 -8.12 -13.39 -7.72
CA ASN A 20 -8.23 -14.82 -7.49
C ASN A 20 -8.41 -15.06 -5.98
N LEU A 21 -9.66 -15.04 -5.53
CA LEU A 21 -10.01 -15.17 -4.12
C LEU A 21 -10.09 -16.66 -3.74
N LYS A 22 -8.95 -17.22 -3.33
CA LYS A 22 -8.84 -18.60 -2.84
C LYS A 22 -8.12 -18.62 -1.49
N PRO A 23 -8.44 -19.57 -0.61
CA PRO A 23 -7.68 -19.78 0.62
C PRO A 23 -6.19 -20.00 0.33
N LEU A 24 -5.34 -19.58 1.26
CA LEU A 24 -3.91 -19.86 1.19
C LEU A 24 -3.66 -21.28 1.68
N GLU A 25 -3.26 -22.19 0.80
CA GLU A 25 -3.06 -23.62 1.11
C GLU A 25 -1.63 -23.98 1.55
N ARG A 26 -0.78 -22.98 1.78
CA ARG A 26 0.62 -23.16 2.18
C ARG A 26 0.87 -22.66 3.60
N GLU A 27 1.82 -23.30 4.27
CA GLU A 27 2.34 -22.83 5.55
C GLU A 27 2.99 -21.44 5.39
N VAL A 28 2.62 -20.51 6.28
CA VAL A 28 3.16 -19.15 6.32
C VAL A 28 4.32 -19.11 7.30
N LYS A 29 5.53 -18.84 6.80
CA LYS A 29 6.74 -18.72 7.63
C LYS A 29 7.14 -17.27 7.91
N LEU A 30 6.72 -16.37 7.02
CA LEU A 30 6.99 -14.95 7.09
C LEU A 30 5.71 -14.17 6.81
N VAL A 31 5.49 -13.11 7.56
CA VAL A 31 4.41 -12.14 7.36
C VAL A 31 5.02 -10.74 7.29
N ALA A 32 4.59 -9.94 6.33
CA ALA A 32 5.00 -8.54 6.23
C ALA A 32 3.83 -7.64 6.62
N GLY A 33 4.08 -6.71 7.54
CA GLY A 33 3.23 -5.55 7.77
C GLY A 33 3.74 -4.37 6.96
N CYS A 34 2.83 -3.54 6.45
CA CYS A 34 3.18 -2.26 5.84
C CYS A 34 2.37 -1.13 6.43
N ASP A 35 2.98 0.05 6.50
CA ASP A 35 2.33 1.29 6.90
C ASP A 35 2.88 2.46 6.09
N LEU A 36 2.09 3.52 5.96
CA LEU A 36 2.43 4.75 5.25
C LEU A 36 1.99 5.95 6.08
N THR A 37 2.95 6.80 6.46
CA THR A 37 2.68 8.08 7.13
C THR A 37 2.97 9.25 6.21
N PHE A 38 2.25 10.36 6.38
CA PHE A 38 2.45 11.60 5.64
C PHE A 38 2.92 12.70 6.58
N LEU A 39 3.98 13.42 6.21
CA LEU A 39 4.52 14.50 7.05
C LEU A 39 3.56 15.68 7.19
N ASP A 40 2.75 15.92 6.16
CA ASP A 40 1.63 16.87 6.18
C ASP A 40 0.46 16.26 5.38
N PRO A 41 -0.54 15.62 6.03
CA PRO A 41 -1.63 14.95 5.35
C PRO A 41 -2.67 15.92 4.75
N TYR A 42 -2.61 17.22 5.08
CA TYR A 42 -3.56 18.23 4.60
C TYR A 42 -3.01 19.03 3.40
N LYS A 43 -1.76 18.77 3.00
CA LYS A 43 -1.10 19.41 1.87
C LYS A 43 -0.86 18.41 0.75
N THR A 44 -0.87 18.89 -0.49
CA THR A 44 -0.44 18.11 -1.66
C THR A 44 0.32 19.01 -2.63
N PRO A 45 1.56 18.67 -3.05
CA PRO A 45 2.29 17.47 -2.67
C PRO A 45 2.72 17.45 -1.19
N THR A 46 2.93 16.25 -0.66
CA THR A 46 3.47 16.01 0.69
C THR A 46 4.55 14.93 0.63
N LEU A 47 5.35 14.79 1.68
CA LEU A 47 6.29 13.68 1.81
C LEU A 47 5.61 12.52 2.55
N GLY A 48 5.68 11.34 1.96
CA GLY A 48 5.22 10.09 2.57
C GLY A 48 6.40 9.20 2.95
N ILE A 49 6.31 8.53 4.09
CA ILE A 49 7.25 7.50 4.53
C ILE A 49 6.51 6.17 4.52
N GLY A 50 6.82 5.31 3.55
CA GLY A 50 6.32 3.95 3.48
C GLY A 50 7.29 3.00 4.15
N ALA A 51 6.80 2.11 5.00
CA ALA A 51 7.62 1.13 5.70
C ALA A 51 7.04 -0.28 5.56
N PHE A 52 7.93 -1.27 5.46
CA PHE A 52 7.62 -2.68 5.58
C PHE A 52 8.40 -3.28 6.75
N VAL A 53 7.73 -4.13 7.52
CA VAL A 53 8.35 -4.94 8.59
C VAL A 53 8.03 -6.40 8.30
N VAL A 54 9.06 -7.22 8.10
CA VAL A 54 8.94 -8.66 7.90
C VAL A 54 9.18 -9.36 9.23
N LEU A 55 8.27 -10.25 9.59
CA LEU A 55 8.26 -11.01 10.82
C LEU A 55 8.27 -12.51 10.50
N THR A 56 8.91 -13.32 11.33
CA THR A 56 8.63 -14.76 11.38
C THR A 56 7.21 -15.03 11.85
N PHE A 57 6.62 -16.14 11.42
CA PHE A 57 5.31 -16.59 11.87
C PHE A 57 5.38 -18.07 12.29
N PRO A 58 4.82 -18.46 13.45
CA PRO A 58 3.92 -17.69 14.31
C PRO A 58 4.58 -16.87 15.43
N ASP A 59 5.90 -16.89 15.57
CA ASP A 59 6.62 -16.31 16.72
C ASP A 59 6.84 -14.78 16.65
N LEU A 60 6.50 -14.14 15.52
CA LEU A 60 6.48 -12.68 15.33
C LEU A 60 7.82 -11.98 15.62
N LYS A 61 8.95 -12.61 15.27
CA LYS A 61 10.26 -11.98 15.40
C LYS A 61 10.59 -11.17 14.14
N ILE A 62 11.03 -9.94 14.32
CA ILE A 62 11.47 -9.08 13.22
C ILE A 62 12.70 -9.70 12.54
N VAL A 63 12.62 -9.85 11.22
CA VAL A 63 13.74 -10.32 10.38
C VAL A 63 14.21 -9.27 9.39
N GLU A 64 13.35 -8.31 9.04
CA GLU A 64 13.68 -7.23 8.10
C GLU A 64 12.81 -6.01 8.37
N VAL A 65 13.39 -4.82 8.20
CA VAL A 65 12.70 -3.54 8.24
C VAL A 65 13.28 -2.68 7.12
N GLU A 66 12.42 -2.25 6.21
CA GLU A 66 12.80 -1.36 5.11
C GLU A 66 11.80 -0.22 5.00
N TRP A 67 12.30 0.98 4.67
CA TRP A 67 11.45 2.15 4.51
C TRP A 67 12.02 3.10 3.47
N GLU A 68 11.11 3.86 2.85
CA GLU A 68 11.46 4.84 1.81
C GLU A 68 10.68 6.13 2.01
N LEU A 69 11.33 7.25 1.70
CA LEU A 69 10.74 8.60 1.72
C LEU A 69 10.48 9.05 0.28
N LEU A 70 9.21 9.28 -0.07
CA LEU A 70 8.82 9.69 -1.42
C LEU A 70 7.86 10.88 -1.40
N GLU A 71 7.90 11.69 -2.46
CA GLU A 71 6.92 12.76 -2.67
C GLU A 71 5.60 12.20 -3.21
N VAL A 72 4.53 12.42 -2.46
CA VAL A 72 3.16 12.03 -2.80
C VAL A 72 2.47 13.20 -3.48
N LYS A 73 2.17 13.02 -4.77
CA LYS A 73 1.67 14.08 -5.67
C LYS A 73 0.16 14.04 -5.89
N ILE A 74 -0.51 13.00 -5.39
CA ILE A 74 -1.95 12.80 -5.51
C ILE A 74 -2.56 12.96 -4.12
N PRO A 75 -3.57 13.83 -3.93
CA PRO A 75 -4.20 13.98 -2.63
C PRO A 75 -5.03 12.72 -2.32
N TYR A 76 -5.31 12.51 -1.04
CA TYR A 76 -6.18 11.42 -0.63
C TYR A 76 -7.60 11.61 -1.18
N PHE A 77 -8.09 10.61 -1.91
CA PHE A 77 -9.50 10.45 -2.26
C PHE A 77 -10.01 9.14 -1.67
N PRO A 78 -11.12 9.15 -0.90
CA PRO A 78 -11.75 7.92 -0.41
C PRO A 78 -12.01 6.93 -1.56
N GLY A 79 -11.52 5.70 -1.40
CA GLY A 79 -11.60 4.65 -2.43
C GLY A 79 -10.47 4.62 -3.46
N PHE A 80 -9.50 5.55 -3.40
CA PHE A 80 -8.38 5.63 -4.36
C PHE A 80 -7.00 5.68 -3.70
N LEU A 81 -6.87 5.26 -2.43
CA LEU A 81 -5.62 5.31 -1.65
C LEU A 81 -4.41 4.63 -2.35
N ALA A 82 -4.66 3.61 -3.17
CA ALA A 82 -3.60 2.86 -3.86
C ALA A 82 -2.91 3.64 -5.00
N PHE A 83 -3.47 4.79 -5.42
CA PHE A 83 -2.90 5.66 -6.46
C PHE A 83 -2.16 6.83 -5.81
#